data_AF-A0A956L491-F1
#
_entry.id   AF-A0A956L491-F1
#
_cell.length_a   1.000
_cell.length_b   1.000
_cell.length_c   1.000
_cell.angle_alpha   90.00
_cell.angle_beta   90.00
_cell.angle_gamma   90.00
#
_symmetry.space_group_name_H-M   'P 1'
#
loop_
_entity.id
_entity.type
_entity.pdbx_description
1 polymer ?
#
loop_
_entity_poly.entity_id
_entity_poly.type
_entity_poly.pdbx_seq_one_letter_code
_entity_poly.pdbx_strand_id
1 'polypeptide(L)'
;MSELGSIFEEAAGAGAKGPNVRVRAPVQASMVARGESVLITVPDAVPHEGGVVPRRRVPGDPPGEVCLHLSPQLRDGVTLRLRGQGGEHPKSGVPGDLLVTLEVVPDPEGVRWAWVAGLVAVLAAGAAAAWWGLGG
;
A
#
# COMPACT_ATOMS: atom_id res chain seq x y z
N MET A 1 46.48 -21.49 21.74
CA MET A 1 45.57 -22.34 20.95
C MET A 1 44.28 -22.40 21.73
N SER A 2 43.49 -21.32 21.67
CA SER A 2 42.42 -21.11 20.69
C SER A 2 41.26 -22.05 21.01
N GLU A 3 40.24 -21.55 21.71
CA GLU A 3 38.82 -21.80 21.42
C GLU A 3 38.04 -20.63 22.02
N LEU A 4 38.05 -19.52 21.28
CA LEU A 4 37.08 -18.44 21.48
C LEU A 4 35.71 -19.03 21.17
N GLY A 5 34.90 -19.25 22.21
CA GLY A 5 33.53 -19.68 22.07
C GLY A 5 32.81 -18.79 21.07
N SER A 6 32.23 -19.42 20.05
CA SER A 6 31.47 -18.77 18.99
C SER A 6 30.24 -18.10 19.59
N ILE A 7 30.37 -16.83 19.96
CA ILE A 7 29.28 -15.91 20.37
C ILE A 7 28.50 -15.42 19.13
N PHE A 8 28.61 -16.11 17.99
CA PHE A 8 27.59 -16.02 16.96
C PHE A 8 26.46 -16.95 17.38
N GLU A 9 25.73 -16.49 18.39
CA GLU A 9 24.35 -16.85 18.66
C GLU A 9 23.60 -16.63 17.34
N GLU A 10 23.42 -17.76 16.66
CA GLU A 10 22.42 -18.06 15.66
C GLU A 10 21.24 -17.09 15.79
N ALA A 11 21.28 -16.02 14.98
CA ALA A 11 20.19 -15.05 14.91
C ALA A 11 18.94 -15.83 14.50
N ALA A 12 18.13 -16.16 15.49
CA ALA A 12 16.89 -16.91 15.36
C ALA A 12 16.11 -16.38 14.16
N GLY A 13 15.86 -17.27 13.21
CA GLY A 13 15.52 -16.95 11.83
C GLY A 13 14.56 -15.78 11.68
N ALA A 14 15.01 -14.75 10.98
CA ALA A 14 14.12 -13.80 10.33
C ALA A 14 13.27 -14.59 9.33
N GLY A 15 12.11 -15.08 9.77
CA GLY A 15 11.17 -15.78 8.91
C GLY A 15 10.92 -14.94 7.66
N ALA A 16 10.75 -15.61 6.51
CA ALA A 16 10.63 -14.95 5.22
C ALA A 16 9.71 -13.72 5.31
N LYS A 17 10.25 -12.56 4.89
CA LYS A 17 9.51 -11.30 4.89
C LYS A 17 8.34 -11.41 3.90
N GLY A 18 7.20 -10.83 4.27
CA GLY A 18 6.04 -10.76 3.40
C GLY A 18 6.30 -9.92 2.14
N PRO A 19 5.47 -10.06 1.11
CA PRO A 19 5.71 -9.45 -0.17
C PRO A 19 5.61 -7.92 -0.12
N ASN A 20 6.49 -7.26 -0.88
CA ASN A 20 6.36 -5.84 -1.10
C ASN A 20 5.22 -5.59 -2.09
N VAL A 21 4.26 -4.76 -1.71
CA VAL A 21 3.09 -4.42 -2.52
C VAL A 21 3.21 -3.00 -3.04
N ARG A 22 2.63 -2.75 -4.22
CA ARG A 22 2.71 -1.45 -4.89
C ARG A 22 1.31 -0.93 -5.18
N VAL A 23 1.09 0.35 -4.92
CA VAL A 23 -0.17 1.04 -5.22
C VAL A 23 0.12 2.39 -5.85
N ARG A 24 -0.81 2.86 -6.68
CA ARG A 24 -0.79 4.21 -7.24
C ARG A 24 -1.89 5.01 -6.58
N ALA A 25 -1.56 6.20 -6.09
CA ALA A 25 -2.50 7.07 -5.41
C ALA A 25 -2.52 8.44 -6.10
N PRO A 26 -3.64 8.84 -6.73
CA PRO A 26 -3.80 10.18 -7.22
C PRO A 26 -3.92 11.15 -6.04
N VAL A 27 -3.14 12.23 -6.06
CA VAL A 27 -3.16 13.28 -5.04
C VAL A 27 -3.26 14.64 -5.70
N GLN A 28 -4.12 15.50 -5.16
CA GLN A 28 -4.30 16.86 -5.69
C GLN A 28 -3.04 17.71 -5.48
N ALA A 29 -2.69 18.50 -6.49
CA ALA A 29 -1.55 19.42 -6.45
C ALA A 29 -1.62 20.38 -5.26
N SER A 30 -2.82 20.89 -4.91
CA SER A 30 -2.99 21.75 -3.74
C SER A 30 -2.66 21.06 -2.41
N MET A 31 -3.01 19.77 -2.25
CA MET A 31 -2.71 19.01 -1.04
C MET A 31 -1.21 18.79 -0.86
N VAL A 32 -0.50 18.47 -1.95
CA VAL A 32 0.96 18.36 -1.93
C VAL A 32 1.58 19.72 -1.58
N ALA A 33 1.13 20.80 -2.22
CA ALA A 33 1.66 22.15 -2.01
C ALA A 33 1.47 22.66 -0.56
N ARG A 34 0.40 22.23 0.13
CA ARG A 34 0.16 22.56 1.55
C ARG A 34 1.04 21.79 2.52
N GLY A 35 1.63 20.66 2.09
CA GLY A 35 2.45 19.84 2.97
C GLY A 35 1.63 19.18 4.08
N GLU A 36 0.40 18.80 3.81
CA GLU A 36 -0.52 18.23 4.80
C GLU A 36 -0.46 16.69 4.83
N SER A 37 -1.08 16.10 5.86
CA SER A 37 -1.35 14.67 5.90
C SER A 37 -2.59 14.36 5.09
N VAL A 38 -2.47 13.39 4.17
CA VAL A 38 -3.55 12.96 3.27
C VAL A 38 -3.87 11.50 3.54
N LEU A 39 -5.17 11.19 3.62
CA LEU A 39 -5.66 9.82 3.64
C LEU A 39 -5.72 9.30 2.20
N ILE A 40 -5.01 8.22 1.93
CA ILE A 40 -5.07 7.52 0.64
C ILE A 40 -5.81 6.20 0.79
N THR A 41 -6.64 5.86 -0.19
CA THR A 41 -7.33 4.57 -0.21
C THR A 41 -6.34 3.46 -0.57
N VAL A 42 -6.13 2.53 0.34
CA VAL A 42 -5.31 1.34 0.14
C VAL A 42 -6.09 0.15 0.68
N PRO A 43 -6.57 -0.77 -0.18
CA PRO A 43 -7.40 -1.88 0.28
C PRO A 43 -6.63 -2.77 1.26
N ASP A 44 -7.34 -3.33 2.24
CA ASP A 44 -6.75 -4.21 3.27
C ASP A 44 -6.21 -5.52 2.71
N ALA A 45 -6.54 -5.81 1.45
CA ALA A 45 -6.02 -6.93 0.69
C ALA A 45 -5.52 -6.39 -0.65
N VAL A 46 -4.22 -6.52 -0.92
CA VAL A 46 -3.57 -5.94 -2.10
C VAL A 46 -3.19 -7.06 -3.06
N PRO A 47 -3.47 -6.93 -4.37
CA PRO A 47 -3.03 -7.92 -5.36
C PRO A 47 -1.50 -7.95 -5.45
N HIS A 48 -0.95 -9.16 -5.42
CA HIS A 48 0.48 -9.46 -5.58
C HIS A 48 0.66 -10.66 -6.51
N GLU A 49 1.87 -10.86 -7.00
CA GLU A 49 2.20 -12.05 -7.80
C GLU A 49 1.89 -13.31 -6.99
N GLY A 50 0.95 -14.14 -7.47
CA GLY A 50 0.47 -15.33 -6.75
C GLY A 50 -0.84 -15.16 -5.96
N GLY A 51 -1.49 -13.99 -5.99
CA GLY A 51 -2.83 -13.80 -5.45
C GLY A 51 -3.02 -12.50 -4.66
N VAL A 52 -4.08 -12.43 -3.87
CA VAL A 52 -4.34 -11.28 -2.99
C VAL A 52 -3.69 -11.52 -1.63
N VAL A 53 -2.89 -10.57 -1.16
CA VAL A 53 -2.21 -10.66 0.14
C VAL A 53 -2.82 -9.67 1.13
N PRO A 54 -3.12 -10.09 2.38
CA PRO A 54 -3.55 -9.16 3.41
C PRO A 54 -2.41 -8.19 3.72
N ARG A 55 -2.70 -6.90 3.84
CA ARG A 55 -1.71 -5.90 4.27
C ARG A 55 -1.74 -5.75 5.78
N ARG A 56 -0.59 -5.39 6.35
CA ARG A 56 -0.54 -4.96 7.75
C ARG A 56 -1.02 -3.52 7.88
N ARG A 57 -2.08 -3.29 8.68
CA ARG A 57 -2.54 -1.95 9.05
C ARG A 57 -1.70 -1.38 10.18
N VAL A 58 -1.45 -0.08 10.14
CA VAL A 58 -0.85 0.65 11.27
C VAL A 58 -1.96 1.03 12.26
N PRO A 59 -1.72 0.89 13.57
CA PRO A 59 -2.64 1.41 14.57
C PRO A 59 -2.84 2.92 14.38
N GLY A 60 -4.07 3.34 14.10
CA GLY A 60 -4.43 4.75 13.86
C GLY A 60 -4.90 5.04 12.43
N ASP A 61 -4.63 4.17 11.46
CA ASP A 61 -5.18 4.30 10.11
C ASP A 61 -6.63 3.81 10.04
N PRO A 62 -7.52 4.50 9.30
CA PRO A 62 -8.85 3.99 9.00
C PRO A 62 -8.79 2.68 8.19
N PRO A 63 -9.83 1.83 8.28
CA PRO A 63 -9.90 0.61 7.47
C PRO A 63 -9.90 0.96 5.98
N GLY A 64 -9.08 0.26 5.19
CA GLY A 64 -8.95 0.53 3.76
C GLY A 64 -8.23 1.83 3.38
N GLU A 65 -7.62 2.53 4.35
CA GLU A 65 -6.88 3.76 4.11
C GLU A 65 -5.48 3.74 4.75
N VAL A 66 -4.63 4.69 4.37
CA VAL A 66 -3.35 5.00 5.02
C VAL A 66 -3.18 6.50 5.12
N CYS A 67 -2.79 6.99 6.29
CA CYS A 67 -2.38 8.37 6.47
C CYS A 67 -0.94 8.57 5.99
N LEU A 68 -0.76 9.43 4.98
CA LEU A 68 0.54 9.81 4.44
C LEU A 68 0.79 11.28 4.70
N HIS A 69 1.93 11.60 5.32
CA HIS A 69 2.40 12.98 5.35
C HIS A 69 3.10 13.31 4.04
N LEU A 70 2.54 14.26 3.29
CA LEU A 70 3.11 14.74 2.05
C LEU A 70 3.95 15.98 2.31
N SER A 71 5.12 16.06 1.70
CA SER A 71 5.96 17.26 1.75
C SER A 71 5.74 18.12 0.50
N PRO A 72 5.80 19.45 0.60
CA PRO A 72 5.60 20.35 -0.55
C PRO A 72 6.71 20.25 -1.61
N GLN A 73 7.80 19.56 -1.30
CA GLN A 73 8.93 19.31 -2.20
C GLN A 73 8.77 18.01 -3.01
N LEU A 74 7.68 17.26 -2.81
CA LEU A 74 7.41 16.03 -3.55
C LEU A 74 7.12 16.35 -5.01
N ARG A 75 7.67 15.51 -5.90
CA ARG A 75 7.45 15.59 -7.35
C ARG A 75 6.45 14.53 -7.78
N ASP A 76 5.83 14.75 -8.93
CA ASP A 76 5.01 13.73 -9.58
C ASP A 76 5.81 12.44 -9.83
N GLY A 77 5.14 11.29 -9.68
CA GLY A 77 5.72 9.95 -9.86
C GLY A 77 6.64 9.48 -8.73
N VAL A 78 6.81 10.27 -7.66
CA VAL A 78 7.63 9.85 -6.51
C VAL A 78 7.01 8.64 -5.82
N THR A 79 7.85 7.70 -5.39
CA THR A 79 7.41 6.52 -4.65
C THR A 79 7.79 6.63 -3.18
N LEU A 80 6.78 6.65 -2.31
CA LEU A 80 6.93 6.62 -0.86
C LEU A 80 6.95 5.17 -0.39
N ARG A 81 7.92 4.83 0.46
CA ARG A 81 8.07 3.49 1.04
C ARG A 81 7.59 3.47 2.48
N LEU A 82 6.48 2.80 2.72
CA LEU A 82 5.92 2.53 4.02
C LEU A 82 6.41 1.18 4.52
N ARG A 83 7.40 1.22 5.41
CA ARG A 83 8.05 0.01 5.93
C ARG A 83 7.09 -0.79 6.80
N GLY A 84 7.00 -2.09 6.54
CA GLY A 84 6.17 -2.99 7.33
C GLY A 84 4.65 -2.83 7.17
N GLN A 85 4.19 -2.04 6.21
CA GLN A 85 2.77 -1.88 5.85
C GLN A 85 2.39 -2.65 4.59
N GLY A 86 3.29 -3.51 4.09
CA GLY A 86 3.05 -4.33 2.90
C GLY A 86 2.29 -5.61 3.21
N GLY A 87 2.43 -6.60 2.32
CA GLY A 87 1.75 -7.89 2.48
C GLY A 87 2.28 -8.66 3.68
N GLU A 88 1.39 -9.24 4.47
CA GLU A 88 1.76 -10.10 5.59
C GLU A 88 2.21 -11.47 5.08
N HIS A 89 3.29 -12.00 5.64
CA HIS A 89 3.72 -13.35 5.32
C HIS A 89 2.89 -14.37 6.13
N PRO A 90 2.26 -15.37 5.47
CA PRO A 90 1.30 -16.25 6.12
C PRO A 90 1.88 -17.13 7.24
N LYS A 91 3.20 -17.40 7.22
CA LYS A 91 3.86 -18.29 8.20
C LYS A 91 4.74 -17.57 9.22
N SER A 92 5.27 -16.40 8.89
CA SER A 92 6.24 -15.70 9.74
C SER A 92 5.64 -14.46 10.41
N GLY A 93 4.51 -13.94 9.90
CA GLY A 93 3.89 -12.70 10.38
C GLY A 93 4.72 -11.45 10.12
N VAL A 94 5.89 -11.58 9.46
CA VAL A 94 6.75 -10.44 9.13
C VAL A 94 6.19 -9.76 7.88
N PRO A 95 5.71 -8.51 7.96
CA PRO A 95 5.13 -7.83 6.82
C PRO A 95 6.18 -7.33 5.83
N GLY A 96 5.76 -7.25 4.56
CA GLY A 96 6.46 -6.57 3.48
C GLY A 96 6.44 -5.05 3.63
N ASP A 97 6.92 -4.36 2.60
CA ASP A 97 6.77 -2.91 2.47
C ASP A 97 5.66 -2.53 1.50
N LEU A 98 4.97 -1.43 1.77
CA LEU A 98 4.02 -0.82 0.86
C LEU A 98 4.72 0.33 0.11
N LEU A 99 4.72 0.24 -1.21
CA LEU A 99 5.29 1.25 -2.11
C LEU A 99 4.14 2.02 -2.75
N VAL A 100 3.98 3.28 -2.34
CA VAL A 100 2.95 4.17 -2.86
C VAL A 100 3.57 5.10 -3.89
N THR A 101 3.20 4.95 -5.15
CA THR A 101 3.57 5.91 -6.19
C THR A 101 2.51 7.01 -6.24
N LEU A 102 2.93 8.25 -5.99
CA LEU A 102 2.06 9.40 -6.05
C LEU A 102 1.90 9.86 -7.50
N GLU A 103 0.66 10.11 -7.89
CA GLU A 103 0.30 10.74 -9.16
C GLU A 103 -0.31 12.10 -8.85
N VAL A 104 0.42 13.18 -9.15
CA VAL A 104 -0.01 14.54 -8.81
C VAL A 104 -0.99 15.00 -9.88
N VAL A 105 -2.26 15.08 -9.51
CA VAL A 105 -3.35 15.49 -10.40
C VAL A 105 -3.73 16.96 -10.14
N PRO A 106 -4.16 17.71 -11.16
CA PRO A 106 -4.70 19.05 -10.95
C PRO A 106 -5.95 18.99 -10.06
N ASP A 107 -6.16 20.05 -9.29
CA ASP A 107 -7.38 20.20 -8.50
C ASP A 107 -8.61 20.18 -9.41
N PRO A 108 -9.70 19.51 -9.01
CA PRO A 108 -10.91 19.48 -9.81
C PRO A 108 -11.49 20.90 -9.91
N GLU A 109 -11.27 21.57 -11.05
CA GLU A 109 -11.97 22.79 -11.39
C GLU A 109 -13.47 22.46 -11.49
N GLY A 110 -14.23 22.80 -10.45
CA GLY A 110 -15.70 22.79 -10.42
C GLY A 110 -16.34 21.66 -11.21
N VAL A 111 -16.45 20.46 -10.61
CA VAL A 111 -17.10 19.29 -11.19
C VAL A 111 -18.53 19.56 -11.66
N ARG A 112 -18.67 20.01 -12.91
CA ARG A 112 -19.92 19.96 -13.69
C ARG A 112 -20.15 18.57 -14.32
N TRP A 113 -19.30 17.60 -13.99
CA TRP A 113 -19.20 16.27 -14.60
C TRP A 113 -19.00 15.15 -13.56
N ALA A 114 -19.29 15.37 -12.27
CA ALA A 114 -19.06 14.44 -11.15
C ALA A 114 -19.51 12.97 -11.37
N TRP A 115 -20.35 12.71 -12.38
CA TRP A 115 -20.79 11.39 -12.80
C TRP A 115 -19.73 10.54 -13.53
N VAL A 116 -18.70 11.13 -14.17
CA VAL A 116 -17.68 10.33 -14.90
C VAL A 116 -16.59 9.79 -13.98
N ALA A 117 -16.23 10.53 -12.90
CA ALA A 117 -15.25 10.05 -11.91
C ALA A 117 -15.76 8.82 -11.14
N GLY A 118 -17.06 8.77 -10.83
CA GLY A 118 -17.69 7.60 -10.23
C GLY A 118 -17.62 6.35 -11.12
N LEU A 119 -17.60 6.52 -12.44
CA LEU A 119 -17.60 5.40 -13.40
C LEU A 119 -16.21 4.74 -13.55
N VAL A 120 -15.12 5.46 -13.27
CA VAL A 120 -13.76 4.88 -13.26
C VAL A 120 -13.49 4.12 -11.95
N ALA A 121 -13.97 4.62 -10.81
CA ALA A 121 -13.83 3.91 -9.53
C ALA A 121 -14.62 2.59 -9.50
N VAL A 122 -15.74 2.50 -10.22
CA VAL A 122 -16.57 1.28 -10.28
C VAL A 122 -15.96 0.19 -11.17
N LEU A 123 -15.14 0.52 -12.17
CA LEU A 123 -14.53 -0.51 -13.03
C LEU A 123 -13.40 -1.30 -12.36
N ALA A 124 -12.76 -0.76 -11.31
CA ALA A 124 -11.79 -1.52 -10.51
C ALA A 124 -12.48 -2.50 -9.52
N ALA A 125 -13.73 -2.22 -9.13
CA ALA A 125 -14.53 -3.12 -8.29
C ALA A 125 -15.14 -4.31 -9.07
N GLY A 126 -15.11 -4.27 -10.40
CA GLY A 126 -15.71 -5.29 -11.26
C GLY A 126 -14.94 -6.61 -11.37
N ALA A 127 -13.70 -6.71 -10.87
CA ALA A 127 -12.88 -7.91 -11.03
C ALA A 127 -12.95 -8.91 -9.85
N ALA A 128 -13.61 -8.57 -8.74
CA ALA A 128 -13.68 -9.43 -7.54
C ALA A 128 -15.03 -10.15 -7.35
N ALA A 129 -15.93 -10.08 -8.34
CA ALA A 129 -17.26 -10.71 -8.31
C ALA A 129 -17.40 -11.86 -9.32
N ALA A 130 -16.30 -12.36 -9.88
CA ALA A 130 -16.28 -13.63 -10.59
C ALA A 130 -15.37 -14.57 -9.79
N TRP A 131 -15.68 -15.86 -9.76
CA TRP A 131 -14.92 -16.92 -9.11
C TRP A 131 -15.24 -17.21 -7.63
N TRP A 132 -16.52 -17.18 -7.25
CA TRP A 132 -17.05 -18.26 -6.40
C TRP A 132 -18.23 -18.91 -7.12
N GLY A 133 -18.06 -20.18 -7.50
CA GLY A 133 -19.16 -21.12 -7.79
C GLY A 133 -19.59 -21.24 -9.25
N LEU A 134 -19.08 -22.26 -9.95
CA LEU A 134 -19.90 -23.34 -10.53
C LEU A 134 -19.01 -24.44 -11.17
N GLY A 135 -19.28 -25.69 -10.80
CA GLY A 135 -18.86 -26.92 -11.51
C GLY A 135 -17.74 -27.69 -10.81
N GLY A 136 -17.94 -28.89 -10.27
CA GLY A 136 -19.10 -29.80 -10.25
C GLY A 136 -18.78 -31.01 -9.39
#